data_AF-A0A1X4G5U2-F1
#
_entry.id   AF-A0A1X4G5U2-F1
#
_cell.length_a   1.000
_cell.length_b   1.000
_cell.length_c   1.000
_cell.angle_alpha   90.00
_cell.angle_beta   90.00
_cell.angle_gamma   90.00
#
_symmetry.space_group_name_H-M   'P 1'
#
loop_
_entity.id
_entity.type
_entity.pdbx_description
1 polymer ?
#
loop_
_entity_poly.entity_id
_entity_poly.type
_entity_poly.pdbx_seq_one_letter_code
_entity_poly.pdbx_strand_id
1 'polypeptide(L)'
;MGARLRVFLTSEEDKTLFNLRSADVPQKVKDRAEVIRLNAHGWYVEKIAAHFNWTSQTVREVLHKWEKFGLEGLWEKSGRGGKPKYKDSDIEFLEECLKKEAYTTVFN
;
A
#
# COMPACT_ATOMS: atom_id res chain seq x y z
N MET A 1 23.34 0.39 16.51
CA MET A 1 22.63 -0.55 15.62
C MET A 1 21.15 -0.52 16.02
N GLY A 2 20.30 0.06 15.18
CA GLY A 2 18.87 0.21 15.47
C GLY A 2 18.08 -1.08 15.23
N ALA A 3 16.90 -1.20 15.84
CA ALA A 3 16.01 -2.33 15.67
C ALA A 3 15.66 -2.55 14.19
N ARG A 4 15.51 -3.82 13.80
CA ARG A 4 15.14 -4.20 12.44
C ARG A 4 13.70 -3.79 12.18
N LEU A 5 13.47 -2.99 11.15
CA LEU A 5 12.11 -2.61 10.75
C LEU A 5 11.49 -3.76 9.96
N ARG A 6 10.42 -4.32 10.52
CA ARG A 6 9.68 -5.44 9.94
C ARG A 6 8.19 -5.19 10.12
N VAL A 7 7.49 -5.13 9.00
CA VAL A 7 6.02 -5.08 8.94
C VAL A 7 5.48 -6.50 9.09
N PHE A 8 4.39 -6.62 9.84
CA PHE A 8 3.59 -7.84 9.91
C PHE A 8 2.24 -7.51 9.27
N LEU A 9 1.83 -8.34 8.30
CA LEU A 9 0.58 -8.19 7.60
C LEU A 9 -0.38 -9.29 8.06
N THR A 10 -1.66 -8.95 8.20
CA THR A 10 -2.71 -9.95 8.27
C THR A 10 -2.95 -10.58 6.90
N SER A 11 -3.63 -11.72 6.89
CA SER A 11 -4.02 -12.39 5.63
C SER A 11 -4.90 -11.50 4.74
N GLU A 12 -5.68 -10.60 5.32
CA GLU A 12 -6.55 -9.67 4.59
C GLU A 12 -5.75 -8.51 3.99
N GLU A 13 -4.80 -7.96 4.75
CA GLU A 13 -3.89 -6.91 4.27
C GLU A 13 -2.99 -7.42 3.14
N ASP A 14 -2.42 -8.63 3.26
CA ASP A 14 -1.58 -9.20 2.20
C ASP A 14 -2.37 -9.40 0.90
N LYS A 15 -3.59 -9.94 1.00
CA LYS A 15 -4.49 -10.09 -0.16
C LYS A 15 -4.83 -8.75 -0.79
N THR A 16 -5.13 -7.74 0.03
CA THR A 16 -5.44 -6.39 -0.45
C THR A 16 -4.26 -5.79 -1.21
N LEU A 17 -3.05 -5.85 -0.63
CA LEU A 17 -1.83 -5.37 -1.25
C LEU A 17 -1.47 -6.17 -2.52
N PHE A 18 -1.75 -7.48 -2.57
CA PHE A 18 -1.59 -8.31 -3.76
C PHE A 18 -2.52 -7.85 -4.89
N ASN A 19 -3.79 -7.57 -4.59
CA ASN A 19 -4.79 -7.18 -5.57
C ASN A 19 -4.49 -5.83 -6.23
N LEU A 20 -3.78 -4.92 -5.54
CA LEU A 20 -3.37 -3.63 -6.10
C LEU A 20 -2.48 -3.76 -7.34
N ARG A 21 -1.77 -4.88 -7.53
CA ARG A 21 -0.97 -5.13 -8.73
C ARG A 21 -1.81 -5.05 -10.02
N SER A 22 -3.03 -5.58 -9.96
CA SER A 22 -3.96 -5.65 -11.09
C SER A 22 -4.99 -4.52 -11.12
N ALA A 23 -5.11 -3.73 -10.04
CA ALA A 23 -6.04 -2.61 -9.97
C ALA A 23 -5.63 -1.45 -10.89
N ASP A 24 -6.59 -0.63 -11.30
CA ASP A 24 -6.36 0.61 -12.06
C ASP A 24 -5.94 1.75 -11.12
N VAL A 25 -4.79 1.57 -10.47
CA VAL A 25 -4.18 2.55 -9.56
C VAL A 25 -2.82 3.00 -10.09
N PRO A 26 -2.32 4.18 -9.67
CA PRO A 26 -1.00 4.65 -10.10
C PRO A 26 0.10 3.62 -9.82
N GLN A 27 1.06 3.46 -10.74
CA GLN A 27 2.16 2.50 -10.59
C GLN A 27 2.90 2.64 -9.25
N LYS A 28 3.07 3.89 -8.78
CA LYS A 28 3.70 4.19 -7.49
C LYS A 28 2.99 3.55 -6.29
N VAL A 29 1.66 3.42 -6.33
CA VAL A 29 0.88 2.72 -5.31
C VAL A 29 1.17 1.23 -5.34
N LYS A 30 1.26 0.64 -6.54
CA LYS A 30 1.62 -0.77 -6.74
C LYS A 30 3.01 -1.08 -6.23
N ASP A 31 4.00 -0.24 -6.58
CA ASP A 31 5.38 -0.41 -6.14
C ASP A 31 5.49 -0.34 -4.61
N ARG A 32 4.79 0.61 -3.98
CA ARG A 32 4.75 0.73 -2.51
C ARG A 32 4.09 -0.48 -1.85
N ALA A 33 3.00 -0.99 -2.41
CA ALA A 33 2.35 -2.20 -1.92
C ALA A 33 3.32 -3.39 -1.97
N GLU A 34 4.06 -3.54 -3.07
CA GLU A 34 5.03 -4.62 -3.22
C GLU A 34 6.22 -4.50 -2.26
N VAL A 35 6.72 -3.29 -2.01
CA VAL A 35 7.73 -3.01 -0.98
C VAL A 35 7.30 -3.50 0.41
N ILE A 36 6.06 -3.23 0.80
CA ILE A 36 5.51 -3.62 2.11
C ILE A 36 5.41 -5.14 2.21
N ARG A 37 4.88 -5.79 1.17
CA ARG A 37 4.75 -7.26 1.12
C ARG A 37 6.11 -7.95 1.17
N LEU A 38 7.10 -7.47 0.42
CA LEU A 38 8.46 -8.02 0.45
C LEU A 38 9.08 -7.89 1.85
N ASN A 39 8.90 -6.76 2.53
CA ASN A 39 9.36 -6.61 3.91
C ASN A 39 8.66 -7.57 4.87
N ALA A 40 7.34 -7.78 4.72
CA ALA A 40 6.59 -8.76 5.51
C ALA A 40 7.08 -10.20 5.29
N HIS A 41 7.44 -10.54 4.05
CA HIS A 41 8.10 -11.80 3.68
C HIS A 41 9.56 -11.89 4.16
N GLY A 42 10.08 -10.90 4.89
CA GLY A 42 11.39 -10.94 5.52
C GLY A 42 12.53 -10.39 4.66
N TRP A 43 12.25 -9.73 3.54
CA TRP A 43 13.30 -9.04 2.79
C TRP A 43 13.81 -7.82 3.55
N TYR A 44 15.14 -7.65 3.51
CA TYR A 44 15.80 -6.50 4.10
C TYR A 44 15.57 -5.23 3.28
N VAL A 45 15.51 -4.09 3.97
CA VAL A 45 15.38 -2.76 3.36
C VAL A 45 16.39 -2.55 2.24
N GLU A 46 17.64 -2.95 2.43
CA GLU A 46 18.72 -2.79 1.42
C GLU A 46 18.49 -3.67 0.19
N LYS A 47 18.00 -4.90 0.40
CA LYS A 47 17.66 -5.83 -0.69
C LYS A 47 16.48 -5.31 -1.51
N ILE A 48 15.46 -4.78 -0.84
CA ILE A 48 14.30 -4.15 -1.47
C ILE A 48 14.74 -2.91 -2.24
N ALA A 49 15.54 -2.05 -1.62
CA ALA A 49 16.08 -0.83 -2.24
C ALA A 49 16.83 -1.15 -3.54
N ALA A 50 17.70 -2.17 -3.52
CA ALA A 50 18.39 -2.65 -4.71
C ALA A 50 17.43 -3.20 -5.78
N HIS A 51 16.37 -3.92 -5.37
CA HIS A 51 15.38 -4.47 -6.30
C HIS A 51 14.59 -3.41 -7.07
N PHE A 52 14.21 -2.31 -6.39
CA PHE A 52 13.46 -1.20 -7.00
C PHE A 52 14.36 -0.08 -7.54
N ASN A 53 15.68 -0.20 -7.40
CA ASN A 53 16.64 0.88 -7.66
C ASN A 53 16.31 2.18 -6.89
N TRP A 54 15.91 2.04 -5.62
CA TRP A 54 15.57 3.12 -4.70
C TRP A 54 16.64 3.31 -3.63
N THR A 55 16.57 4.44 -2.92
CA THR A 55 17.38 4.59 -1.70
C THR A 55 16.76 3.82 -0.53
N SER A 56 17.61 3.29 0.35
CA SER A 56 17.15 2.65 1.60
C SER A 56 16.30 3.59 2.47
N GLN A 57 16.47 4.91 2.34
CA GLN A 57 15.66 5.90 3.05
C GLN A 57 14.22 5.92 2.53
N THR A 58 14.04 5.92 1.20
CA THR A 58 12.70 5.86 0.58
C THR A 58 11.94 4.62 1.00
N VAL A 59 12.61 3.47 1.04
CA VAL A 59 11.99 2.21 1.51
C VAL A 59 11.55 2.35 2.97
N ARG A 60 12.40 2.89 3.86
CA ARG A 60 12.02 3.14 5.26
C ARG A 60 10.83 4.09 5.39
N GLU A 61 10.78 5.15 4.61
CA GLU A 61 9.65 6.09 4.62
C GLU A 61 8.33 5.43 4.22
N VAL A 62 8.35 4.54 3.21
CA VAL A 62 7.16 3.78 2.80
C VAL A 62 6.70 2.87 3.94
N LEU A 63 7.62 2.15 4.58
CA LEU A 63 7.27 1.25 5.67
C LEU A 63 6.77 2.01 6.91
N HIS A 64 7.38 3.14 7.26
CA HIS A 64 6.89 4.00 8.35
C HIS A 64 5.52 4.61 8.07
N LYS A 65 5.25 5.00 6.81
CA LYS A 65 3.92 5.47 6.41
C LYS A 65 2.88 4.37 6.54
N TRP A 66 3.22 3.13 6.15
CA TRP A 66 2.36 1.97 6.35
C TRP A 66 2.08 1.74 7.83
N GLU A 67 3.09 1.69 8.70
CA GLU A 67 2.88 1.49 10.15
C GLU A 67 1.98 2.56 10.77
N LYS A 68 2.03 3.79 10.25
CA LYS A 68 1.27 4.92 10.81
C LYS A 68 -0.15 5.06 10.24
N PHE A 69 -0.35 4.74 8.97
CA PHE A 69 -1.58 5.06 8.22
C PHE A 69 -2.21 3.86 7.50
N GLY A 70 -1.58 2.69 7.54
CA GLY A 70 -2.04 1.49 6.82
C GLY A 70 -2.16 1.75 5.31
N LEU A 71 -3.27 1.29 4.73
CA LEU A 71 -3.60 1.46 3.31
C LEU A 71 -3.54 2.92 2.87
N GLU A 72 -4.04 3.87 3.67
CA GLU A 72 -4.00 5.30 3.32
C GLU A 72 -2.56 5.81 3.09
N GLY A 73 -1.58 5.19 3.75
CA GLY A 73 -0.16 5.52 3.64
C GLY A 73 0.46 5.18 2.27
N LEU A 74 -0.22 4.38 1.45
CA LEU A 74 0.19 4.05 0.09
C LEU A 74 0.05 5.25 -0.85
N TRP A 75 -0.92 6.12 -0.61
CA TRP A 75 -1.18 7.31 -1.40
C TRP A 75 -0.38 8.51 -0.87
N GLU A 76 0.12 9.36 -1.77
CA GLU A 76 0.75 10.61 -1.34
C GLU A 76 -0.32 11.61 -0.96
N LYS A 77 -0.33 12.06 0.30
CA LYS A 77 -1.02 13.31 0.63
C LYS A 77 -0.45 14.42 -0.24
N SER A 78 -1.32 15.16 -0.94
CA SER A 78 -0.94 16.37 -1.66
C SER A 78 -0.19 17.28 -0.67
N GLY A 79 1.09 17.56 -0.93
CA GLY A 79 1.91 18.39 -0.05
C GLY A 79 1.36 19.82 0.06
N ARG A 80 1.82 20.56 1.08
CA ARG A 80 1.49 21.99 1.29
C ARG A 80 1.77 22.78 0.00
N GLY A 81 0.70 23.17 -0.70
CA GLY A 81 0.73 24.11 -1.84
C GLY A 81 0.40 23.53 -3.22
N GLY A 82 0.32 22.21 -3.39
CA GLY A 82 -0.11 21.61 -4.66
C GLY A 82 -1.60 21.30 -4.64
N LYS A 83 -2.35 21.78 -5.66
CA LYS A 83 -3.77 21.41 -5.83
C LYS A 83 -3.89 19.88 -5.74
N PRO A 84 -4.84 19.36 -4.95
CA PRO A 84 -5.05 17.92 -4.85
C PRO A 84 -5.28 17.33 -6.24
N LYS A 85 -4.53 16.29 -6.60
CA LYS A 85 -4.96 15.35 -7.63
C LYS A 85 -5.86 14.30 -6.96
N TYR A 86 -6.94 14.76 -6.34
CA TYR A 86 -8.12 13.91 -6.25
C TYR A 86 -8.83 14.10 -7.58
N LYS A 87 -9.02 13.02 -8.34
CA LYS A 87 -10.20 12.99 -9.20
C LYS A 87 -11.29 12.42 -8.30
N ASP A 88 -12.47 13.03 -8.29
CA ASP A 88 -13.63 12.53 -7.54
C ASP A 88 -13.92 11.04 -7.82
N SER A 89 -13.44 10.51 -8.95
CA SER A 89 -13.46 9.09 -9.31
C SER A 89 -12.72 8.15 -8.36
N ASP A 90 -11.69 8.60 -7.64
CA ASP A 90 -10.92 7.73 -6.72
C ASP A 90 -11.70 7.41 -5.41
N ILE A 91 -12.66 8.26 -5.05
CA ILE A 91 -13.54 8.09 -3.87
C ILE A 91 -14.71 7.15 -4.21
N GLU A 92 -15.26 7.25 -5.42
CA GLU A 92 -16.34 6.39 -5.92
C GLU A 92 -15.89 4.91 -5.99
N PHE A 93 -14.62 4.66 -6.32
CA PHE A 93 -14.05 3.30 -6.32
C PHE A 93 -14.05 2.66 -4.93
N LEU A 94 -13.77 3.43 -3.87
CA LEU A 94 -13.78 2.94 -2.48
C LEU A 94 -15.21 2.61 -2.02
N GLU A 95 -16.20 3.40 -2.42
CA GLU A 95 -17.62 3.13 -2.12
C GLU A 95 -18.17 1.92 -2.90
N GLU A 96 -17.71 1.68 -4.13
CA GLU A 96 -18.13 0.51 -4.91
C GLU A 96 -17.47 -0.78 -4.43
N CYS A 97 -16.21 -0.71 -3.97
CA CYS A 97 -15.51 -1.87 -3.44
C CYS A 97 -16.10 -2.33 -2.09
N LEU A 98 -16.54 -1.39 -1.24
CA LEU A 98 -17.21 -1.69 0.04
C LEU A 98 -18.63 -2.26 -0.15
N LYS A 99 -19.31 -1.90 -1.24
CA LYS A 99 -20.64 -2.41 -1.60
C LYS A 99 -20.62 -3.87 -2.03
N LYS A 100 -19.55 -4.34 -2.70
CA LYS A 100 -19.45 -5.71 -3.23
C LYS A 100 -19.23 -6.80 -2.17
N GLU A 101 -18.92 -6.45 -0.92
CA GLU A 101 -18.81 -7.44 0.19
C GLU A 101 -20.09 -7.58 1.04
N ALA A 102 -21.18 -6.86 0.72
CA ALA A 102 -22.41 -6.88 1.55
C ALA A 102 -23.55 -7.76 1.00
N TYR A 103 -23.42 -8.38 -0.17
CA TYR A 103 -24.46 -9.25 -0.73
C TYR A 103 -23.89 -10.50 -1.42
N THR A 104 -23.51 -11.47 -0.59
CA THR A 104 -23.77 -12.89 -0.84
C THR A 104 -23.84 -13.59 0.52
N THR A 105 -24.88 -13.25 1.27
CA THR A 105 -25.48 -14.17 2.24
C THR A 105 -26.95 -14.27 1.88
N VAL A 106 -27.35 -15.25 1.07
CA VAL A 106 -28.60 -16.01 1.22
C VAL A 106 -28.67 -17.18 0.21
N PHE A 107 -28.69 -18.39 0.76
CA PHE A 107 -29.51 -19.56 0.39
C PHE A 107 -29.52 -20.06 -1.07
N ASN A 108 -28.94 -21.24 -1.31
CA ASN A 108 -29.66 -22.52 -1.45
C ASN A 108 -28.65 -23.67 -1.64
#